data_AF-F3FTB4-F1
#
_entry.id   AF-F3FTB4-F1
#
_cell.length_a   1.000
_cell.length_b   1.000
_cell.length_c   1.000
_cell.angle_alpha   90.00
_cell.angle_beta   90.00
_cell.angle_gamma   90.00
#
_symmetry.space_group_name_H-M   'P 1'
#
loop_
_entity.id
_entity.type
_entity.pdbx_description
1 polymer ?
#
loop_
_entity_poly.entity_id
_entity_poly.type
_entity_poly.pdbx_seq_one_letter_code
_entity_poly.pdbx_strand_id
1 'polypeptide(L)'
;MCGRYALFRWTPAFAALPGFPADQQAQWNISPADWVLIMRAAENADGIELVRARWGLTPAWLTDLSKTPAHARAETVAELFAGESLLPE
;
A
#
# COMPACT_ATOMS: atom_id res chain seq x y z
N MET A 1 -11.98 -0.37 -11.51
CA MET A 1 -10.58 0.02 -11.21
C MET A 1 -10.54 1.54 -11.07
N CYS A 2 -9.76 2.07 -10.13
CA CYS A 2 -9.71 3.51 -9.84
C CYS A 2 -8.27 4.01 -9.91
N GLY A 3 -7.93 4.80 -10.92
CA GLY A 3 -6.54 5.24 -11.12
C GLY A 3 -6.10 6.40 -10.23
N ARG A 4 -7.00 7.10 -9.52
CA ARG A 4 -6.68 8.29 -8.71
C ARG A 4 -7.55 8.38 -7.48
N TYR A 5 -7.00 8.87 -6.38
CA TYR A 5 -7.78 9.20 -5.18
C TYR A 5 -7.16 10.37 -4.41
N ALA A 6 -7.78 10.77 -3.31
CA ALA A 6 -7.33 11.88 -2.49
C ALA A 6 -7.32 11.49 -1.01
N LEU A 7 -6.30 11.94 -0.29
CA LEU A 7 -6.17 11.87 1.17
C LEU A 7 -5.86 13.27 1.68
N PHE A 8 -6.90 14.08 1.85
CA PHE A 8 -6.79 15.49 2.22
C PHE A 8 -7.42 15.83 3.57
N ARG A 9 -8.07 14.85 4.21
CA ARG A 9 -8.68 14.93 5.53
C ARG A 9 -8.55 13.59 6.24
N TRP A 10 -8.47 13.64 7.57
CA TRP A 10 -8.42 12.46 8.43
C TRP A 10 -9.02 12.78 9.80
N THR A 11 -9.44 11.75 10.53
CA THR A 11 -9.95 11.88 11.89
C THR A 11 -8.80 11.94 12.90
N PRO A 12 -9.01 12.53 14.10
CA PRO A 12 -8.01 12.47 15.17
C PRO A 12 -7.64 11.03 15.56
N ALA A 13 -8.60 10.11 15.53
CA ALA A 13 -8.35 8.69 15.81
C ALA A 13 -7.40 8.05 14.78
N PHE A 14 -7.55 8.39 13.49
CA PHE A 14 -6.64 7.93 12.45
C PHE A 14 -5.24 8.52 12.60
N ALA A 15 -5.14 9.81 12.95
CA ALA A 15 -3.86 10.48 13.22
C ALA A 15 -3.16 10.00 14.51
N ALA A 16 -3.90 9.37 15.42
CA ALA A 16 -3.35 8.79 16.65
C ALA A 16 -2.79 7.37 16.45
N LEU A 17 -2.97 6.76 15.28
CA LEU A 17 -2.43 5.43 15.00
C LEU A 17 -0.90 5.46 14.99
N PRO A 18 -0.23 4.40 15.51
CA PRO A 18 1.21 4.25 15.41
C PRO A 18 1.68 4.41 13.96
N GLY A 19 2.77 5.16 13.75
CA GLY A 19 3.33 5.38 12.42
C GLY A 19 2.65 6.48 11.60
N PHE A 20 1.61 7.16 12.10
CA PHE A 20 1.09 8.35 11.44
C PHE A 20 2.20 9.43 11.32
N PRO A 21 2.57 9.87 10.11
CA PRO A 21 3.73 10.74 9.94
C PRO A 21 3.42 12.18 10.36
N ALA A 22 4.33 12.80 11.11
CA ALA A 22 4.20 14.18 11.58
C ALA A 22 4.14 15.22 10.44
N ASP A 23 4.75 14.89 9.30
CA ASP A 23 4.77 15.68 8.07
C ASP A 23 3.63 15.29 7.10
N GLN A 24 2.60 14.58 7.55
CA GLN A 24 1.48 14.22 6.67
C GLN A 24 0.77 15.46 6.13
N GLN A 25 0.78 15.62 4.80
CA GLN A 25 0.11 16.72 4.11
C GLN A 25 -1.17 16.23 3.41
N ALA A 26 -2.07 17.18 3.16
CA ALA A 26 -3.25 16.92 2.35
C ALA A 26 -2.85 16.69 0.88
N GLN A 27 -3.27 15.55 0.32
CA GLN A 27 -3.02 15.17 -1.06
C GLN A 27 -4.34 15.08 -1.83
N TRP A 28 -4.50 15.93 -2.83
CA TRP A 28 -5.75 16.05 -3.62
C TRP A 28 -5.77 15.18 -4.88
N ASN A 29 -4.62 14.61 -5.23
CA ASN A 29 -4.45 13.92 -6.49
C ASN A 29 -3.36 12.84 -6.45
N ILE A 30 -3.61 11.78 -5.70
CA ILE A 30 -2.73 10.62 -5.61
C ILE A 30 -2.94 9.75 -6.85
N SER A 31 -1.86 9.37 -7.50
CA SER A 31 -1.79 8.57 -8.72
C SER A 31 -0.93 7.31 -8.49
N PRO A 32 -0.98 6.29 -9.37
CA PRO A 32 -0.13 5.12 -9.25
C PRO A 32 1.34 5.54 -9.23
N ALA A 33 2.18 4.75 -8.58
CA ALA A 33 3.57 5.07 -8.25
C ALA A 33 3.79 6.16 -7.18
N ASP A 34 2.76 6.88 -6.72
CA ASP A 34 2.93 7.78 -5.58
C ASP A 34 3.18 7.01 -4.27
N TRP A 35 3.76 7.70 -3.29
CA TRP A 35 3.86 7.21 -1.92
C TRP A 35 2.58 7.50 -1.16
N VAL A 36 2.02 6.47 -0.55
CA VAL A 36 0.71 6.50 0.08
C VAL A 36 0.77 5.91 1.48
N LEU A 37 -0.15 6.34 2.35
CA LEU A 37 -0.31 5.73 3.67
C LEU A 37 -1.15 4.46 3.55
N ILE A 38 -0.63 3.36 4.06
CA ILE A 38 -1.36 2.11 4.23
C ILE A 38 -1.45 1.75 5.70
N MET A 39 -2.56 1.12 6.09
CA MET A 39 -2.71 0.48 7.38
C MET A 39 -2.38 -1.00 7.24
N ARG A 40 -1.49 -1.51 8.10
CA ARG A 40 -1.13 -2.93 8.14
C ARG A 40 -1.10 -3.44 9.58
N ALA A 41 -1.11 -4.75 9.74
CA ALA A 41 -0.81 -5.36 11.03
C ALA A 41 0.63 -5.02 11.44
N ALA A 42 0.83 -4.70 12.72
CA ALA A 42 2.17 -4.45 13.24
C ALA A 42 3.01 -5.74 13.23
N GLU A 43 4.33 -5.62 13.04
CA GLU A 43 5.23 -6.77 12.92
C GLU A 43 5.25 -7.66 14.18
N ASN A 44 4.97 -7.09 15.34
CA ASN A 44 4.87 -7.76 16.64
C ASN A 44 3.48 -8.37 16.93
N ALA A 45 2.65 -8.58 15.90
CA ALA A 45 1.35 -9.27 15.91
C ALA A 45 0.21 -8.61 16.71
N ASP A 46 0.50 -7.70 17.62
CA ASP A 46 -0.51 -6.96 18.38
C ASP A 46 -0.71 -5.54 17.83
N GLY A 47 -1.79 -5.38 17.07
CA GLY A 47 -2.31 -4.07 16.66
C GLY A 47 -2.10 -3.73 15.20
N ILE A 48 -2.37 -2.46 14.88
CA ILE A 48 -2.28 -1.88 13.54
C ILE A 48 -1.33 -0.68 13.56
N GLU A 49 -0.63 -0.49 12.46
CA GLU A 49 0.21 0.67 12.23
C GLU A 49 -0.03 1.26 10.84
N LEU A 50 0.33 2.53 10.70
CA LEU A 50 0.38 3.23 9.44
C LEU A 50 1.81 3.27 8.93
N VAL A 51 2.00 2.92 7.66
CA VAL A 51 3.30 3.00 6.99
C VAL A 51 3.17 3.68 5.64
N ARG A 52 4.24 4.35 5.21
CA ARG A 52 4.34 4.86 3.83
C ARG A 52 4.78 3.72 2.91
N ALA A 53 4.02 3.48 1.85
CA ALA A 53 4.32 2.49 0.83
C ALA A 53 4.11 3.07 -0.56
N ARG A 54 4.78 2.52 -1.56
CA ARG A 54 4.55 2.88 -2.95
C ARG A 54 3.24 2.26 -3.44
N TRP A 55 2.39 3.03 -4.12
CA TRP A 55 1.20 2.48 -4.77
C TRP A 55 1.58 1.75 -6.06
N GLY A 56 1.96 0.50 -5.89
CA GLY A 56 2.32 -0.42 -6.96
C GLY A 56 2.98 -1.65 -6.36
N LEU A 57 2.41 -2.84 -6.60
CA LEU A 57 2.98 -4.07 -6.06
C LEU A 57 4.38 -4.27 -6.65
N THR A 58 5.37 -4.38 -5.76
CA THR A 58 6.79 -4.53 -6.14
C THR A 58 7.31 -5.84 -5.56
N PRO A 59 7.21 -6.95 -6.32
CA PRO A 59 7.85 -8.20 -5.94
C PRO A 59 9.36 -8.02 -5.79
N ALA A 60 10.00 -8.82 -4.94
CA ALA A 60 11.43 -8.68 -4.65
C ALA A 60 12.33 -8.85 -5.89
N TRP A 61 11.88 -9.61 -6.89
CA TRP A 61 12.58 -9.85 -8.15
C TRP A 61 12.37 -8.73 -9.20
N LEU A 62 11.41 -7.82 -8.99
CA LEU A 62 11.06 -6.79 -9.97
C LEU A 62 12.01 -5.59 -9.85
N THR A 63 12.88 -5.41 -10.84
CA THR A 63 13.84 -4.28 -10.88
C THR A 63 13.29 -3.05 -11.61
N ASP A 64 12.39 -3.26 -12.57
CA ASP A 64 11.76 -2.19 -13.35
C ASP A 64 10.46 -1.72 -12.69
N LEU A 65 10.57 -0.69 -11.86
CA LEU A 65 9.46 -0.13 -11.08
C LEU A 65 8.39 0.60 -11.92
N SER A 66 8.58 0.75 -13.24
CA SER A 66 7.55 1.30 -14.13
C SER A 66 6.44 0.28 -14.43
N LYS A 67 6.71 -1.01 -14.19
CA LYS A 67 5.80 -2.12 -14.47
C LYS A 67 4.99 -2.60 -13.26
N THR A 68 5.09 -1.91 -12.13
CA THR A 68 4.39 -2.30 -10.89
C THR A 68 2.88 -2.18 -11.07
N PRO A 69 2.09 -3.26 -10.91
CA PRO A 69 0.64 -3.17 -11.04
C PRO A 69 0.04 -2.41 -9.85
N ALA A 70 -0.83 -1.44 -10.15
CA ALA A 70 -1.51 -0.62 -9.15
C ALA A 70 -2.83 -1.23 -8.65
N HIS A 71 -3.30 -2.29 -9.30
CA HIS A 71 -4.58 -2.94 -9.05
C HIS A 71 -4.46 -4.46 -9.11
N ALA A 72 -5.18 -5.14 -8.24
CA ALA A 72 -5.44 -6.57 -8.33
C ALA A 72 -6.96 -6.79 -8.47
N ARG A 73 -7.35 -7.76 -9.29
CA ARG A 73 -8.75 -8.19 -9.41
C ARG A 73 -9.10 -9.11 -8.26
N ALA A 74 -10.20 -8.86 -7.56
CA ALA A 74 -10.60 -9.65 -6.39
C ALA A 74 -10.84 -11.12 -6.76
N GLU A 75 -11.27 -11.38 -8.00
CA GLU A 75 -11.58 -12.69 -8.53
C GLU A 75 -10.34 -13.58 -8.72
N THR A 76 -9.17 -12.99 -8.98
CA THR A 76 -7.95 -13.74 -9.34
C THR A 76 -6.79 -13.51 -8.38
N VAL A 77 -6.95 -12.63 -7.38
CA VAL A 77 -5.85 -12.21 -6.50
C VAL A 77 -5.29 -13.38 -5.68
N ALA A 78 -6.15 -14.28 -5.19
CA ALA A 78 -5.72 -15.43 -4.38
C ALA A 78 -4.87 -16.43 -5.19
N GLU A 79 -5.26 -16.69 -6.43
CA GLU A 79 -4.54 -17.60 -7.33
C GLU A 79 -3.16 -17.04 -7.71
N LEU A 80 -3.08 -15.73 -7.96
CA LEU A 80 -1.82 -15.05 -8.27
C LEU A 80 -0.83 -15.11 -7.10
N PHE A 81 -1.28 -14.85 -5.87
CA PHE A 81 -0.40 -14.93 -4.69
C PHE A 81 -0.03 -16.38 -4.31
N ALA A 82 -0.92 -17.35 -4.54
CA ALA A 82 -0.60 -18.76 -4.33
C ALA A 82 0.48 -19.26 -5.31
N GLY A 83 0.47 -18.77 -6.56
CA GLY A 83 1.50 -19.06 -7.56
C GLY A 83 2.86 -18.42 -7.24
N GLU A 84 2.87 -17.20 -6.69
CA GLU A 84 4.10 -16.48 -6.33
C GLU A 84 4.85 -17.17 -5.16
N SER A 85 4.14 -17.80 -4.22
CA SER A 85 4.73 -18.58 -3.12
C SER A 85 5.45 -19.87 -3.57
N LEU A 86 5.30 -20.27 -4.84
CA LEU A 86 5.88 -21.48 -5.42
C LEU A 86 7.12 -21.20 -6.30
N LEU A 87 7.57 -19.96 -6.39
CA LEU A 87 8.85 -19.64 -7.03
C LEU A 87 10.00 -19.94 -6.04
N PRO A 88 10.97 -20.81 -6.39
CA PRO A 88 12.03 -21.22 -5.48
C PRO A 88 13.03 -20.08 -5.20
N GLU A 89 13.64 -20.13 -4.00
CA GLU A 89 14.71 -19.23 -3.53
C GLU A 89 15.92 -19.13 -4.47
#